data_AF-A0A968QXQ3-F1
#
_entry.id   AF-A0A968QXQ3-F1
#
_cell.length_a   1.000
_cell.length_b   1.000
_cell.length_c   1.000
_cell.angle_alpha   90.00
_cell.angle_beta   90.00
_cell.angle_gamma   90.00
#
_symmetry.space_group_name_H-M   'P 1'
#
loop_
_entity.id
_entity.type
_entity.pdbx_description
1 polymer ?
#
loop_
_entity_poly.entity_id
_entity_poly.type
_entity_poly.pdbx_seq_one_letter_code
_entity_poly.pdbx_strand_id
1 'polypeptide(L)'
;MDNNNEIIIVKRKEEPPYKTLAFINPRVEHPENFMILSLDSFEFELLPGMDKKDTNKANSTLQILELNQRDVLLKTRQSAADYYYDSMERLIRIIAANSLEELKYVLRPHDGLFDFTLSLDKLKSDIKESYKKHISRYQHPSVWYAIKLIGSKTDSKWKALFEKIPEALNW
;
A
#
# COMPACT_ATOMS: atom_id res chain seq x y z
N MET A 1 13.10 1.37 -25.75
CA MET A 1 12.10 1.04 -26.76
C MET A 1 12.40 1.82 -28.01
N ASP A 2 12.16 1.24 -29.19
CA ASP A 2 12.24 1.97 -30.44
C ASP A 2 11.02 2.88 -30.68
N ASN A 3 10.95 3.49 -31.86
CA ASN A 3 9.84 4.35 -32.26
C ASN A 3 8.52 3.59 -32.49
N ASN A 4 8.56 2.25 -32.58
CA ASN A 4 7.39 1.38 -32.73
C ASN A 4 6.95 0.75 -31.40
N ASN A 5 7.52 1.21 -30.29
CA ASN A 5 7.32 0.68 -28.94
C ASN A 5 7.80 -0.76 -28.74
N GLU A 6 8.71 -1.26 -29.58
CA GLU A 6 9.34 -2.56 -29.37
C GLU A 6 10.44 -2.47 -28.30
N ILE A 7 10.58 -3.56 -27.53
CA ILE A 7 11.63 -3.67 -26.52
C ILE A 7 12.96 -3.97 -27.22
N ILE A 8 13.97 -3.17 -26.89
CA ILE A 8 15.35 -3.39 -27.33
C ILE A 8 16.19 -3.66 -26.10
N ILE A 9 16.86 -4.80 -26.09
CA ILE A 9 17.83 -5.17 -25.06
C ILE A 9 19.16 -4.53 -25.44
N VAL A 10 19.64 -3.63 -24.59
CA VAL A 10 20.93 -2.96 -24.77
C VAL A 10 21.98 -3.71 -23.95
N LYS A 11 23.14 -4.00 -24.54
CA LYS A 11 24.22 -4.65 -23.80
C LYS A 11 24.79 -3.69 -22.76
N ARG A 12 25.27 -4.25 -21.66
CA ARG A 12 25.90 -3.46 -20.60
C ARG A 12 27.11 -2.70 -21.19
N LYS A 13 27.22 -1.41 -20.84
CA LYS A 13 28.25 -0.45 -21.33
C LYS A 13 28.07 0.05 -22.76
N GLU A 14 26.98 -0.29 -23.45
CA GLU A 14 26.61 0.33 -24.72
C GLU A 14 25.61 1.48 -24.49
N GLU A 15 25.72 2.54 -25.28
CA GLU A 15 24.74 3.62 -25.26
C GLU A 15 23.42 3.13 -25.89
N PRO A 16 22.27 3.34 -25.23
CA PRO A 16 20.99 2.92 -25.79
C PRO A 16 20.68 3.70 -27.09
N PRO A 17 20.29 3.01 -28.18
CA PRO A 17 20.01 3.67 -29.46
C PRO A 17 18.77 4.58 -29.43
N TYR A 18 17.93 4.46 -28.40
CA TYR A 18 16.72 5.25 -28.21
C TYR A 18 16.63 5.75 -26.77
N LYS A 19 16.07 6.95 -26.59
CA LYS A 19 15.90 7.58 -25.27
C LYS A 19 14.70 7.06 -24.48
N THR A 20 13.77 6.36 -25.15
CA THR A 20 12.53 5.88 -24.51
C THR A 20 12.82 4.69 -23.62
N LEU A 21 12.62 4.86 -22.31
CA LEU A 21 12.81 3.80 -21.31
C LEU A 21 11.68 2.77 -21.38
N ALA A 22 12.06 1.49 -21.40
CA ALA A 22 11.15 0.34 -21.31
C ALA A 22 10.87 -0.04 -19.85
N PHE A 23 10.82 0.93 -18.93
CA PHE A 23 10.73 0.66 -17.49
C PHE A 23 9.96 1.79 -16.83
N ILE A 24 9.15 1.49 -15.82
CA ILE A 24 8.37 2.48 -15.08
C ILE A 24 9.33 3.29 -14.20
N ASN A 25 9.38 4.60 -14.39
CA ASN A 25 10.16 5.50 -13.55
C ASN A 25 9.29 6.07 -12.42
N PRO A 26 9.34 5.54 -11.19
CA PRO A 26 8.44 5.96 -10.10
C PRO A 26 8.66 7.40 -9.62
N ARG A 27 9.67 8.12 -10.14
CA ARG A 27 9.89 9.54 -9.85
C ARG A 27 8.99 10.48 -10.66
N VAL A 28 8.49 10.02 -11.80
CA VAL A 28 7.71 10.84 -12.75
C VAL A 28 6.47 10.09 -13.28
N GLU A 29 6.39 8.78 -13.03
CA GLU A 29 5.27 7.92 -13.40
C GLU A 29 4.70 7.29 -12.14
N HIS A 30 3.38 7.09 -12.13
CA HIS A 30 2.63 6.44 -11.06
C HIS A 30 2.48 4.95 -11.39
N PRO A 31 3.12 4.02 -10.65
CA PRO A 31 3.05 2.58 -10.95
C PRO A 31 1.62 2.02 -10.96
N GLU A 32 0.73 2.60 -10.16
CA GLU A 32 -0.70 2.27 -10.08
C GLU A 32 -1.46 2.50 -11.39
N ASN A 33 -0.90 3.25 -12.34
CA ASN A 33 -1.49 3.41 -13.68
C ASN A 33 -1.16 2.24 -14.62
N PHE A 34 -0.25 1.35 -14.23
CA PHE A 34 0.25 0.26 -15.07
C PHE A 34 -0.11 -1.12 -14.52
N MET A 35 -0.06 -1.25 -13.19
CA MET A 35 -0.22 -2.52 -12.51
C MET A 35 -0.88 -2.33 -11.15
N ILE A 36 -1.55 -3.36 -10.69
CA ILE A 36 -2.20 -3.41 -9.40
C ILE A 36 -1.78 -4.66 -8.63
N LEU A 37 -1.71 -4.55 -7.32
CA LEU A 37 -1.44 -5.69 -6.46
C LEU A 37 -2.72 -6.49 -6.22
N SER A 38 -2.69 -7.78 -6.51
CA SER A 38 -3.71 -8.74 -6.09
C SER A 38 -3.53 -9.07 -4.61
N LEU A 39 -4.60 -9.00 -3.83
CA LEU A 39 -4.57 -9.33 -2.39
C LEU A 39 -4.68 -10.84 -2.12
N ASP A 40 -5.05 -11.63 -3.12
CA ASP A 40 -5.16 -13.09 -2.99
C ASP A 40 -3.79 -13.75 -3.18
N SER A 41 -3.01 -13.30 -4.17
CA SER A 41 -1.68 -13.84 -4.49
C SER A 41 -0.51 -12.99 -3.97
N PHE A 42 -0.76 -11.71 -3.63
CA PHE A 42 0.28 -10.71 -3.36
C PHE A 42 1.24 -10.46 -4.53
N GLU A 43 0.79 -10.78 -5.74
CA GLU A 43 1.47 -10.50 -7.00
C GLU A 43 0.94 -9.23 -7.66
N PHE A 44 1.79 -8.56 -8.43
CA PHE A 44 1.37 -7.48 -9.30
C PHE A 44 0.83 -8.03 -10.62
N GLU A 45 -0.34 -7.52 -11.01
CA GLU A 45 -1.03 -7.82 -12.26
C GLU A 45 -1.11 -6.56 -13.12
N LEU A 46 -1.02 -6.70 -14.43
CA LEU A 46 -1.15 -5.57 -15.35
C LEU A 46 -2.59 -5.07 -15.39
N LEU A 47 -2.78 -3.76 -15.49
CA LEU A 47 -4.10 -3.20 -15.75
C LEU A 47 -4.55 -3.48 -17.20
N PRO A 48 -5.84 -3.77 -17.42
CA PRO A 48 -6.36 -3.98 -18.77
C PRO A 48 -6.43 -2.67 -19.55
N GLY A 49 -6.45 -2.77 -20.89
CA GLY A 49 -6.71 -1.63 -21.77
C GLY A 49 -5.53 -0.66 -21.98
N MET A 50 -4.34 -1.00 -21.50
CA MET A 50 -3.12 -0.25 -21.78
C MET A 50 -2.71 -0.34 -23.25
N ASP A 51 -2.04 0.70 -23.74
CA ASP A 51 -1.39 0.64 -25.04
C ASP A 51 -0.15 -0.29 -25.00
N LYS A 52 0.43 -0.55 -26.17
CA LYS A 52 1.61 -1.43 -26.29
C LYS A 52 2.82 -0.91 -25.50
N LYS A 53 3.00 0.40 -25.45
CA LYS A 53 4.14 1.05 -24.80
C LYS A 53 4.08 0.84 -23.29
N ASP A 54 2.93 1.11 -22.69
CA ASP A 54 2.71 1.01 -21.25
C ASP A 54 2.67 -0.46 -20.81
N THR A 55 2.09 -1.33 -21.62
CA THR A 55 2.17 -2.79 -21.45
C THR A 55 3.62 -3.28 -21.42
N ASN A 56 4.45 -2.82 -22.36
CA ASN A 56 5.86 -3.21 -22.43
C ASN A 56 6.66 -2.68 -21.24
N LYS A 57 6.38 -1.46 -20.76
CA LYS A 57 6.99 -0.92 -19.54
C LYS A 57 6.63 -1.73 -18.31
N ALA A 58 5.36 -2.05 -18.12
CA ALA A 58 4.88 -2.81 -16.98
C ALA A 58 5.53 -4.20 -16.94
N ASN A 59 5.48 -4.94 -18.05
CA ASN A 59 6.10 -6.26 -18.17
C ASN A 59 7.61 -6.24 -17.91
N SER A 60 8.32 -5.29 -18.53
CA SER A 60 9.76 -5.15 -18.33
C SER A 60 10.09 -4.78 -16.88
N THR A 61 9.27 -3.97 -16.23
CA THR A 61 9.45 -3.60 -14.82
C THR A 61 9.30 -4.82 -13.92
N LEU A 62 8.24 -5.61 -14.11
CA LEU A 62 8.00 -6.85 -13.36
C LEU A 62 9.13 -7.86 -13.56
N GLN A 63 9.61 -8.01 -14.80
CA GLN A 63 10.69 -8.93 -15.15
C GLN A 63 12.03 -8.49 -14.55
N ILE A 64 12.43 -7.23 -14.73
CA ILE A 64 13.74 -6.72 -14.29
C ILE A 64 13.83 -6.65 -12.77
N LEU A 65 12.77 -6.21 -12.10
CA LEU A 65 12.75 -6.13 -10.64
C LEU A 65 12.35 -7.45 -9.97
N GLU A 66 11.90 -8.43 -10.76
CA GLU A 66 11.44 -9.75 -10.28
C GLU A 66 10.37 -9.63 -9.18
N LEU A 67 9.45 -8.65 -9.33
CA LEU A 67 8.53 -8.27 -8.26
C LEU A 67 7.61 -9.41 -7.80
N ASN A 68 7.30 -10.36 -8.66
CA ASN A 68 6.45 -11.51 -8.34
C ASN A 68 7.26 -12.80 -8.12
N GLN A 69 8.55 -12.83 -8.47
CA GLN A 69 9.33 -14.08 -8.46
C GLN A 69 10.09 -14.30 -7.15
N ARG A 70 10.30 -13.23 -6.37
CA ARG A 70 11.02 -13.31 -5.10
C ARG A 70 10.05 -13.59 -3.96
N ASP A 71 10.07 -14.81 -3.41
CA ASP A 71 9.24 -15.22 -2.27
C ASP A 71 9.26 -14.24 -1.10
N VAL A 72 10.43 -13.64 -0.83
CA VAL A 72 10.58 -12.64 0.24
C VAL A 72 9.68 -11.43 0.00
N LEU A 73 9.54 -10.96 -1.25
CA LEU A 73 8.67 -9.83 -1.59
C LEU A 73 7.19 -10.17 -1.44
N LEU A 74 6.79 -11.40 -1.76
CA LEU A 74 5.41 -11.87 -1.57
C LEU A 74 5.09 -11.92 -0.08
N LYS A 75 5.96 -12.56 0.72
CA LYS A 75 5.80 -12.66 2.17
C LYS A 75 5.77 -11.31 2.86
N THR A 76 6.63 -10.35 2.47
CA THR A 76 6.61 -9.01 3.10
C THR A 76 5.35 -8.22 2.75
N ARG A 77 4.78 -8.38 1.55
CA ARG A 77 3.48 -7.77 1.19
C ARG A 77 2.33 -8.39 1.98
N GLN A 78 2.33 -9.71 2.15
CA GLN A 78 1.34 -10.39 2.99
C GLN A 78 1.42 -9.89 4.43
N SER A 79 2.61 -9.89 5.03
CA SER A 79 2.83 -9.36 6.38
C SER A 79 2.42 -7.89 6.50
N ALA A 80 2.59 -7.09 5.45
CA ALA A 80 2.13 -5.70 5.44
C ALA A 80 0.60 -5.59 5.44
N ALA A 81 -0.11 -6.48 4.72
CA ALA A 81 -1.57 -6.52 4.75
C ALA A 81 -2.10 -6.89 6.14
N ASP A 82 -1.50 -7.91 6.78
CA ASP A 82 -1.82 -8.29 8.15
C ASP A 82 -1.56 -7.12 9.11
N TYR A 83 -0.43 -6.44 8.95
CA TYR A 83 -0.09 -5.26 9.74
C TYR A 83 -1.12 -4.13 9.62
N TYR A 84 -1.56 -3.83 8.40
CA TYR A 84 -2.60 -2.82 8.17
C TYR A 84 -3.91 -3.23 8.82
N TYR A 85 -4.26 -4.51 8.77
CA TYR A 85 -5.49 -5.04 9.34
C TYR A 85 -5.48 -4.87 10.87
N ASP A 86 -4.42 -5.35 11.51
CA ASP A 86 -4.24 -5.27 12.97
C ASP A 86 -4.22 -3.82 13.46
N SER A 87 -3.60 -2.93 12.67
CA SER A 87 -3.54 -1.50 12.99
C SER A 87 -4.92 -0.85 12.91
N MET A 88 -5.70 -1.15 11.88
CA MET A 88 -7.07 -0.64 11.70
C MET A 88 -8.02 -1.19 12.76
N GLU A 89 -7.97 -2.50 13.04
CA GLU A 89 -8.78 -3.13 14.07
C GLU A 89 -8.49 -2.55 15.46
N ARG A 90 -7.20 -2.36 15.78
CA ARG A 90 -6.81 -1.72 17.03
C ARG A 90 -7.31 -0.29 17.12
N LEU A 91 -7.20 0.48 16.04
CA LEU A 91 -7.73 1.85 16.01
C LEU A 91 -9.25 1.87 16.27
N ILE A 92 -9.99 0.91 15.72
CA ILE A 92 -11.44 0.76 15.99
C ILE A 92 -11.70 0.52 17.49
N ARG A 93 -10.88 -0.31 18.14
CA ARG A 93 -11.00 -0.55 19.59
C ARG A 93 -10.67 0.71 20.40
N ILE A 94 -9.68 1.49 19.97
CA ILE A 94 -9.28 2.76 20.59
C ILE A 94 -10.42 3.79 20.50
N ILE A 95 -11.01 3.98 19.32
CA ILE A 95 -12.12 4.94 19.15
C ILE A 95 -13.38 4.51 19.92
N ALA A 96 -13.58 3.20 20.12
CA ALA A 96 -14.72 2.63 20.84
C ALA A 96 -14.55 2.60 22.38
N ALA A 97 -13.35 2.85 22.91
CA ALA A 97 -13.10 2.83 24.36
C ALA A 97 -13.94 3.88 25.10
N ASN A 98 -14.58 3.54 26.21
CA ASN A 98 -15.48 4.44 26.94
C ASN A 98 -14.83 5.07 28.18
N SER A 99 -13.59 4.67 28.50
CA SER A 99 -12.83 5.18 29.62
C SER A 99 -11.34 5.29 29.30
N LEU A 100 -10.60 6.00 30.16
CA LEU A 100 -9.14 6.08 30.06
C LEU A 100 -8.49 4.73 30.38
N GLU A 101 -9.09 3.94 31.26
CA GLU A 101 -8.64 2.60 31.63
C GLU A 101 -8.76 1.64 30.44
N GLU A 102 -9.90 1.64 29.76
CA GLU A 102 -10.10 0.85 28.54
C GLU A 102 -9.13 1.29 27.43
N LEU A 103 -8.96 2.60 27.25
CA LEU A 103 -8.03 3.15 26.27
C LEU A 103 -6.60 2.66 26.53
N LYS A 104 -6.13 2.77 27.78
CA LYS A 104 -4.80 2.30 28.20
C LYS A 104 -4.60 0.80 27.99
N TYR A 105 -5.65 0.00 28.19
CA TYR A 105 -5.59 -1.45 27.96
C TYR A 105 -5.45 -1.83 26.48
N VAL A 106 -6.04 -1.03 25.58
CA VAL A 106 -5.97 -1.29 24.12
C VAL A 106 -4.64 -0.82 23.52
N LEU A 107 -4.04 0.23 24.07
CA LEU A 107 -2.75 0.76 23.63
C LEU A 107 -1.61 -0.26 23.83
N ARG A 108 -0.68 -0.30 22.87
CA ARG A 108 0.54 -1.10 22.99
C ARG A 108 1.51 -0.42 23.98
N PRO A 109 2.44 -1.18 24.58
CA PRO A 109 3.46 -0.61 25.48
C PRO A 109 4.30 0.52 24.87
N HIS A 110 4.39 0.56 23.54
CA HIS A 110 5.17 1.54 22.78
C HIS A 110 4.31 2.40 21.85
N ASP A 111 2.98 2.36 21.98
CA ASP A 111 2.17 3.43 21.40
C ASP A 111 2.56 4.74 22.13
N GLY A 112 2.64 5.84 21.39
CA GLY A 112 3.38 7.05 21.78
C GLY A 112 3.08 7.64 23.17
N LEU A 113 3.90 8.60 23.59
CA LEU A 113 3.70 9.32 24.86
C LEU A 113 2.47 10.22 24.75
N PHE A 114 1.31 9.71 25.13
CA PHE A 114 0.07 10.48 25.20
C PHE A 114 -0.07 11.17 26.56
N ASP A 115 -0.52 12.41 26.55
CA ASP A 115 -0.86 13.15 27.75
C ASP A 115 -2.23 12.69 28.28
N PHE A 116 -2.22 11.76 29.23
CA PHE A 116 -3.42 11.21 29.86
C PHE A 116 -4.17 12.20 30.78
N THR A 117 -3.69 13.45 30.90
CA THR A 117 -4.45 14.53 31.58
C THR A 117 -5.51 15.15 30.67
N LEU A 118 -5.44 14.92 29.36
CA LEU A 118 -6.41 15.40 28.38
C LEU A 118 -7.73 14.61 28.44
N SER A 119 -8.79 15.19 27.88
CA SER A 119 -10.07 14.50 27.75
C SER A 119 -9.95 13.25 26.85
N LEU A 120 -10.80 12.26 27.12
CA LEU A 120 -10.84 11.01 26.35
C LEU A 120 -11.01 11.26 24.85
N ASP A 121 -11.87 12.19 24.46
CA ASP A 121 -12.11 12.53 23.05
C ASP A 121 -10.89 13.16 22.39
N LYS A 122 -10.17 14.03 23.12
CA LYS A 122 -8.94 14.65 22.63
C LYS A 122 -7.85 13.60 22.42
N LEU A 123 -7.68 12.68 23.38
CA LEU A 123 -6.75 11.56 23.27
C LEU A 123 -7.08 10.66 22.07
N LYS A 124 -8.34 10.26 21.91
CA LYS A 124 -8.79 9.46 20.75
C LYS A 124 -8.47 10.14 19.42
N SER A 125 -8.69 11.45 19.33
CA SER A 125 -8.39 12.24 18.13
C SER A 125 -6.88 12.26 17.83
N ASP A 126 -6.05 12.52 18.85
CA ASP A 126 -4.59 12.56 18.68
C ASP A 126 -4.01 11.19 18.32
N ILE A 127 -4.51 10.12 18.94
CA ILE A 127 -4.15 8.75 18.60
C ILE A 127 -4.55 8.41 17.16
N LYS A 128 -5.77 8.76 16.74
CA LYS A 128 -6.25 8.53 15.38
C LYS A 128 -5.38 9.23 14.34
N GLU A 129 -5.00 10.48 14.58
CA GLU A 129 -4.09 11.22 13.69
C GLU A 129 -2.69 10.58 13.66
N SER A 130 -2.22 10.05 14.78
CA SER A 130 -0.97 9.27 14.84
C SER A 130 -1.06 8.00 13.98
N TYR A 131 -2.15 7.24 14.07
CA TYR A 131 -2.39 6.04 13.26
C TYR A 131 -2.51 6.36 11.77
N LYS A 132 -3.21 7.44 11.40
CA LYS A 132 -3.26 7.93 10.02
C LYS A 132 -1.86 8.16 9.48
N LYS A 133 -1.04 8.96 10.18
CA LYS A 133 0.36 9.23 9.79
C LYS A 133 1.18 7.95 9.70
N HIS A 134 0.96 7.01 10.62
CA HIS A 134 1.66 5.74 10.64
C HIS A 134 1.32 4.89 9.40
N ILE A 135 0.02 4.70 9.11
CA ILE A 135 -0.46 3.92 7.96
C ILE A 135 0.02 4.54 6.65
N SER A 136 -0.10 5.86 6.48
CA SER A 136 0.32 6.55 5.25
C SER A 136 1.84 6.52 5.02
N ARG A 137 2.65 6.26 6.05
CA ARG A 137 4.12 6.17 5.98
C ARG A 137 4.66 4.75 6.10
N TYR A 138 3.81 3.77 6.34
CA TYR A 138 4.23 2.39 6.48
C TYR A 138 4.78 1.84 5.15
N GLN A 139 5.61 0.81 5.25
CA GLN A 139 6.20 0.19 4.07
C GLN A 139 5.10 -0.47 3.21
N HIS A 140 5.38 -0.65 1.93
CA HIS A 140 4.47 -1.25 0.95
C HIS A 140 3.19 -0.43 0.69
N PRO A 141 3.30 0.83 0.21
CA PRO A 141 2.13 1.67 -0.11
C PRO A 141 1.20 1.05 -1.17
N SER A 142 1.71 0.17 -2.05
CA SER A 142 0.89 -0.55 -3.02
C SER A 142 -0.07 -1.55 -2.37
N VAL A 143 0.29 -2.13 -1.22
CA VAL A 143 -0.59 -3.01 -0.44
C VAL A 143 -1.75 -2.20 0.12
N TRP A 144 -1.46 -1.05 0.74
CA TRP A 144 -2.50 -0.15 1.25
C TRP A 144 -3.42 0.36 0.13
N TYR A 145 -2.84 0.73 -1.02
CA TYR A 145 -3.61 1.12 -2.20
C TYR A 145 -4.57 0.01 -2.64
N ALA A 146 -4.10 -1.23 -2.77
CA ALA A 146 -4.94 -2.37 -3.15
C ALA A 146 -6.03 -2.68 -2.11
N ILE A 147 -5.72 -2.60 -0.81
CA ILE A 147 -6.71 -2.74 0.27
C ILE A 147 -7.81 -1.69 0.12
N LYS A 148 -7.45 -0.42 -0.06
CA LYS A 148 -8.44 0.65 -0.23
C LYS A 148 -9.27 0.50 -1.49
N LEU A 149 -8.67 0.10 -2.61
CA LEU A 149 -9.35 0.06 -3.90
C LEU A 149 -10.20 -1.20 -4.11
N ILE A 150 -9.67 -2.36 -3.71
CA ILE A 150 -10.21 -3.69 -3.95
C ILE A 150 -10.75 -4.27 -2.63
N GLY A 151 -9.88 -4.45 -1.64
CA GLY A 151 -10.20 -5.13 -0.38
C GLY A 151 -11.41 -4.54 0.34
N SER A 152 -11.53 -3.20 0.37
CA SER A 152 -12.65 -2.48 0.96
C SER A 152 -14.03 -2.80 0.34
N LYS A 153 -14.04 -3.38 -0.87
CA LYS A 153 -15.26 -3.71 -1.63
C LYS A 153 -15.51 -5.21 -1.70
N THR A 154 -14.46 -6.02 -1.77
CA THR A 154 -14.55 -7.46 -2.05
C THR A 154 -14.38 -8.32 -0.81
N ASP A 155 -13.62 -7.88 0.19
CA ASP A 155 -13.37 -8.64 1.42
C ASP A 155 -14.27 -8.14 2.56
N SER A 156 -15.04 -9.06 3.13
CA SER A 156 -16.00 -8.74 4.19
C SER A 156 -15.38 -8.18 5.47
N LYS A 157 -14.16 -8.61 5.83
CA LYS A 157 -13.46 -8.13 7.02
C LYS A 157 -12.96 -6.71 6.80
N TRP A 158 -12.31 -6.46 5.66
CA TRP A 158 -11.88 -5.11 5.29
C TRP A 158 -13.05 -4.14 5.18
N LYS A 159 -14.14 -4.55 4.53
CA LYS A 159 -15.37 -3.76 4.44
C LYS A 159 -15.89 -3.36 5.82
N ALA A 160 -15.95 -4.31 6.76
CA ALA A 160 -16.39 -4.02 8.13
C ALA A 160 -15.48 -3.02 8.87
N LEU A 161 -14.17 -3.01 8.59
CA LEU A 161 -13.26 -2.01 9.15
C LEU A 161 -13.53 -0.61 8.56
N PHE A 162 -13.70 -0.50 7.23
CA PHE A 162 -13.95 0.77 6.57
C PHE A 162 -15.36 1.33 6.82
N GLU A 163 -16.35 0.49 7.13
CA GLU A 163 -17.67 0.97 7.60
C GLU A 163 -17.56 1.72 8.95
N LYS A 164 -16.61 1.31 9.81
CA LYS A 164 -16.37 1.94 11.12
C LYS A 164 -15.46 3.17 11.03
N ILE A 165 -14.57 3.23 10.05
CA ILE A 165 -13.62 4.32 9.82
C ILE A 165 -13.60 4.68 8.31
N PRO A 166 -14.68 5.25 7.76
CA PRO A 166 -14.80 5.49 6.31
C PRO A 166 -13.76 6.47 5.76
N GLU A 167 -13.32 7.44 6.57
CA GLU A 167 -12.29 8.39 6.20
C GLU A 167 -10.92 7.73 5.93
N ALA A 168 -10.68 6.50 6.39
CA ALA A 168 -9.45 5.76 6.13
C ALA A 168 -9.25 5.42 4.64
N LEU A 169 -10.31 5.42 3.84
CA LEU A 169 -10.21 5.30 2.38
C LEU A 169 -9.44 6.47 1.74
N ASN A 170 -9.30 7.59 2.46
CA ASN A 170 -8.60 8.79 2.00
C ASN A 170 -7.26 9.04 2.73
N TRP A 171 -6.74 8.04 3.47
CA TRP A 171 -5.44 8.13 4.14
C TRP A 171 -4.28 7.69 3.25
#